data_AF-A0A1X7UIN7-F1
#
_entry.id   AF-A0A1X7UIN7-F1
#
_cell.length_a   1.000
_cell.length_b   1.000
_cell.length_c   1.000
_cell.angle_alpha   90.00
_cell.angle_beta   90.00
_cell.angle_gamma   90.00
#
_symmetry.space_group_name_H-M   'P 1'
#
loop_
_entity.id
_entity.type
_entity.pdbx_description
1 polymer ?
#
loop_
_entity_poly.entity_id
_entity_poly.type
_entity_poly.pdbx_seq_one_letter_code
_entity_poly.pdbx_strand_id
1 'polypeptide(L)'
;MDKFQLASSLFVAALLLKCCISEDYHPQRTLLIDYYPKSSSPTNFLFRGNMPVINNTFAYKEIMETMSEIVVKKNFTFPQNPLLVVVSYLNPFEYSDLKIEKDFFKDNPQNGSFYNRVIVGTPFPPPQNDTKLLKDIVKERVDLSVDQLPNLASFLHTQLKQQGPVVIYSHCEAGTDRTGEVSGAYYLTYLNMTFTEALAIDNHVQSRDMETVSRNGLQWYCFYLLFVKGYDKLECLV
;
A
#
# COMPACT_ATOMS: atom_id res chain seq x y z
N MET A 1 -54.43 -3.46 -36.66
CA MET A 1 -53.69 -4.53 -37.41
C MET A 1 -52.25 -4.08 -37.42
N ASP A 2 -51.50 -4.62 -36.46
CA ASP A 2 -50.59 -3.82 -35.65
C ASP A 2 -49.13 -3.98 -36.04
N LYS A 3 -48.44 -2.84 -35.96
CA LYS A 3 -47.00 -2.68 -36.02
C LYS A 3 -46.40 -3.24 -34.72
N PHE A 4 -45.94 -4.48 -34.73
CA PHE A 4 -45.13 -5.04 -33.66
C PHE A 4 -44.08 -5.99 -34.26
N GLN A 5 -42.90 -5.45 -34.56
CA GLN A 5 -41.64 -6.19 -34.63
C GLN A 5 -40.50 -5.19 -34.88
N LEU A 6 -39.34 -5.45 -34.27
CA LEU A 6 -38.11 -4.64 -34.27
C LEU A 6 -38.02 -3.51 -33.23
N ALA A 7 -38.06 -3.87 -31.94
CA ALA A 7 -37.43 -3.04 -30.89
C ALA A 7 -37.08 -3.87 -29.65
N SER A 8 -36.32 -4.95 -29.77
CA SER A 8 -36.03 -5.80 -28.60
C SER A 8 -34.70 -6.56 -28.67
N SER A 9 -33.64 -5.98 -29.28
CA SER A 9 -32.35 -6.69 -29.33
C SER A 9 -31.08 -5.84 -29.24
N LEU A 10 -31.16 -4.53 -28.93
CA LEU A 10 -29.94 -3.68 -28.86
C LEU A 10 -29.59 -3.09 -27.49
N PHE A 11 -30.35 -3.38 -26.43
CA PHE A 11 -30.18 -2.70 -25.13
C PHE A 11 -29.77 -3.58 -23.95
N VAL A 12 -29.21 -4.78 -24.19
CA VAL A 12 -28.71 -5.67 -23.11
C VAL A 12 -27.19 -5.90 -23.19
N ALA A 13 -26.50 -5.46 -24.24
CA ALA A 13 -25.05 -5.65 -24.38
C ALA A 13 -24.19 -4.48 -23.85
N ALA A 14 -24.79 -3.37 -23.39
CA ALA A 14 -24.05 -2.18 -22.95
C ALA A 14 -23.77 -2.11 -21.44
N LEU A 15 -24.20 -3.10 -20.65
CA LEU A 15 -24.05 -3.08 -19.18
C LEU A 15 -22.98 -4.03 -18.60
N LEU A 16 -22.21 -4.74 -19.44
CA LEU A 16 -21.19 -5.69 -18.99
C LEU A 16 -19.81 -5.45 -19.66
N LEU A 17 -19.48 -4.19 -19.92
CA LEU A 17 -18.15 -3.74 -20.34
C LEU A 17 -17.70 -2.53 -19.50
N LYS A 18 -17.86 -2.61 -18.16
CA LYS A 18 -16.86 -2.01 -17.27
C LYS A 18 -15.65 -2.93 -17.33
N CYS A 19 -14.96 -2.90 -18.47
CA CYS A 19 -13.60 -3.41 -18.56
C CYS A 19 -12.81 -2.65 -17.50
N CYS A 20 -12.04 -3.36 -16.68
CA CYS A 20 -11.20 -2.82 -15.62
C CYS A 20 -10.33 -1.69 -16.18
N ILE A 21 -10.80 -0.45 -16.06
CA ILE A 21 -9.98 0.73 -16.28
C ILE A 21 -9.32 0.94 -14.92
N SER A 22 -8.02 0.68 -14.88
CA SER A 22 -7.17 1.05 -13.75
C SER A 22 -7.40 2.52 -13.42
N GLU A 23 -7.50 2.84 -12.13
CA GLU A 23 -7.57 4.22 -11.67
C GLU A 23 -6.26 4.94 -12.01
N ASP A 24 -6.36 6.09 -12.67
CA ASP A 24 -5.19 6.89 -13.01
C ASP A 24 -4.43 7.33 -11.73
N TYR A 25 -3.14 7.59 -11.87
CA TYR A 25 -2.28 8.06 -10.79
C TYR A 25 -2.77 9.41 -10.24
N HIS A 26 -2.83 9.52 -8.92
CA HIS A 26 -3.30 10.70 -8.20
C HIS A 26 -2.19 11.23 -7.27
N PRO A 27 -1.45 12.29 -7.67
CA PRO A 27 -0.35 12.85 -6.88
C PRO A 27 -0.71 13.18 -5.43
N GLN A 28 -1.96 13.60 -5.18
CA GLN A 28 -2.45 13.97 -3.85
C GLN A 28 -2.52 12.78 -2.88
N ARG A 29 -2.50 11.54 -3.39
CA ARG A 29 -2.49 10.31 -2.60
C ARG A 29 -1.09 9.82 -2.28
N THR A 30 -0.05 10.44 -2.86
CA THR A 30 1.33 10.11 -2.55
C THR A 30 1.76 10.76 -1.25
N LEU A 31 2.20 9.94 -0.29
CA LEU A 31 2.67 10.38 1.03
C LEU A 31 4.06 9.81 1.31
N LEU A 32 4.92 10.62 1.92
CA LEU A 32 6.18 10.14 2.48
C LEU A 32 5.89 9.36 3.78
N ILE A 33 6.33 8.11 3.85
CA ILE A 33 6.26 7.26 5.04
C ILE A 33 7.48 7.50 5.93
N ASP A 34 8.68 7.29 5.38
CA ASP A 34 9.93 7.31 6.14
C ASP A 34 11.11 7.71 5.24
N TYR A 35 12.22 8.07 5.84
CA TYR A 35 13.47 8.38 5.17
C TYR A 35 14.66 7.86 5.98
N TYR A 36 15.73 7.50 5.27
CA TYR A 36 16.95 7.04 5.92
C TYR A 36 18.15 7.89 5.49
N PRO A 37 18.59 8.83 6.34
CA PRO A 37 19.74 9.67 6.04
C PRO A 37 21.02 8.84 6.11
N LYS A 38 21.96 9.12 5.21
CA LYS A 38 23.26 8.45 5.16
C LYS A 38 24.37 9.49 5.17
N SER A 39 25.44 9.21 5.91
CA SER A 39 26.57 10.13 6.07
C SER A 39 27.37 10.35 4.78
N SER A 40 27.36 9.39 3.86
CA SER A 40 28.21 9.37 2.65
C SER A 40 27.43 9.15 1.35
N SER A 41 26.10 9.16 1.38
CA SER A 41 25.26 8.99 0.19
C SER A 41 23.92 9.73 0.33
N PRO A 42 23.19 9.95 -0.77
CA PRO A 42 21.87 10.59 -0.70
C PRO A 42 20.93 9.86 0.26
N THR A 43 20.01 10.62 0.84
CA THR A 43 18.93 10.09 1.69
C THR A 43 18.02 9.20 0.84
N ASN A 44 17.67 8.03 1.38
CA ASN A 44 16.65 7.18 0.77
C ASN A 44 15.28 7.52 1.33
N PHE A 45 14.24 7.31 0.52
CA PHE A 45 12.88 7.66 0.88
C PHE A 45 11.91 6.50 0.62
N LEU A 46 10.97 6.30 1.52
CA LEU A 46 9.86 5.36 1.39
C LEU A 46 8.56 6.14 1.28
N PHE A 47 7.83 5.91 0.20
CA PHE A 47 6.55 6.51 -0.08
C PHE A 47 5.46 5.46 -0.18
N ARG A 48 4.22 5.93 0.01
CA ARG A 48 3.00 5.22 -0.35
C ARG A 48 2.19 6.02 -1.35
N GLY A 49 1.31 5.36 -2.10
CA GLY A 49 0.26 6.02 -2.87
C GLY A 49 -0.64 5.05 -3.62
N ASN A 50 -1.36 5.56 -4.62
CA ASN A 50 -2.22 4.76 -5.50
C ASN A 50 -1.43 4.24 -6.72
N MET A 51 -2.11 3.49 -7.58
CA MET A 51 -1.48 2.89 -8.75
C MET A 51 -0.74 3.92 -9.62
N PRO A 52 0.52 3.66 -10.01
CA PRO A 52 1.32 4.61 -10.80
C PRO A 52 1.08 4.45 -12.31
N VAL A 53 -0.18 4.55 -12.74
CA VAL A 53 -0.58 4.38 -14.14
C VAL A 53 -1.34 5.60 -14.63
N ILE A 54 -1.04 6.09 -15.83
CA ILE A 54 -1.82 7.14 -16.50
C ILE A 54 -2.10 6.68 -17.91
N ASN A 55 -3.38 6.64 -18.32
CA ASN A 55 -3.77 6.17 -19.65
C ASN A 55 -3.15 4.80 -20.02
N ASN A 56 -3.22 3.83 -19.10
CA ASN A 56 -2.61 2.49 -19.24
C ASN A 56 -1.09 2.45 -19.46
N THR A 57 -0.38 3.52 -19.09
CA THR A 57 1.09 3.58 -19.15
C THR A 57 1.65 3.83 -17.77
N PHE A 58 2.77 3.18 -17.44
CA PHE A 58 3.46 3.41 -16.17
C PHE A 58 3.94 4.86 -16.06
N ALA A 59 3.49 5.57 -15.04
CA ALA A 59 3.65 7.01 -14.86
C ALA A 59 4.99 7.37 -14.17
N TYR A 60 6.11 6.84 -14.68
CA TYR A 60 7.42 6.98 -14.03
C TYR A 60 7.81 8.43 -13.77
N LYS A 61 7.59 9.32 -14.74
CA LYS A 61 7.97 10.73 -14.62
C LYS A 61 7.13 11.41 -13.54
N GLU A 62 5.83 11.22 -13.58
CA GLU A 62 4.86 11.87 -12.70
C GLU A 62 5.05 11.45 -11.24
N ILE A 63 5.31 10.16 -10.97
CA ILE A 63 5.60 9.71 -9.61
C ILE A 63 6.94 10.26 -9.09
N MET A 64 7.97 10.32 -9.94
CA MET A 64 9.29 10.81 -9.56
C MET A 64 9.25 12.32 -9.27
N GLU A 65 8.54 13.09 -10.08
CA GLU A 65 8.30 14.52 -9.86
C GLU A 65 7.51 14.75 -8.57
N THR A 66 6.42 14.00 -8.35
CA THR A 66 5.60 14.12 -7.13
C THR A 66 6.40 13.82 -5.87
N MET A 67 7.16 12.71 -5.85
CA MET A 67 8.00 12.33 -4.72
C MET A 67 9.10 13.36 -4.44
N SER A 68 9.71 13.91 -5.50
CA SER A 68 10.70 14.99 -5.40
C SER A 68 10.09 16.24 -4.77
N GLU A 69 8.92 16.68 -5.21
CA GLU A 69 8.24 17.84 -4.65
C GLU A 69 7.92 17.66 -3.15
N ILE A 70 7.43 16.47 -2.75
CA ILE A 70 7.12 16.17 -1.35
C ILE A 70 8.38 16.27 -0.48
N VAL A 71 9.51 15.75 -0.96
CA VAL A 71 10.79 15.74 -0.26
C VAL A 71 11.37 17.15 -0.14
N VAL A 72 11.33 17.93 -1.22
CA VAL A 72 11.78 19.32 -1.24
C VAL A 72 10.93 20.18 -0.30
N LYS A 73 9.60 20.01 -0.29
CA LYS A 73 8.70 20.71 0.66
C LYS A 73 8.98 20.38 2.13
N LYS A 74 9.61 19.24 2.40
CA LYS A 74 10.06 18.82 3.74
C LYS A 74 11.52 19.20 4.05
N ASN A 75 12.13 20.08 3.24
CA ASN A 75 13.51 20.54 3.38
C ASN A 75 14.58 19.44 3.23
N PHE A 76 14.28 18.41 2.45
CA PHE A 76 15.25 17.39 2.06
C PHE A 76 15.67 17.57 0.60
N THR A 77 16.82 16.99 0.24
CA THR A 77 17.27 16.90 -1.15
C THR A 77 16.85 15.56 -1.73
N PHE A 78 16.08 15.60 -2.82
CA PHE A 78 15.75 14.37 -3.56
C PHE A 78 17.00 13.85 -4.29
N PRO A 79 17.30 12.54 -4.22
CA PRO A 79 18.47 11.97 -4.87
C PRO A 79 18.44 12.19 -6.38
N GLN A 80 19.62 12.38 -6.98
CA GLN A 80 19.78 12.37 -8.42
C GLN A 80 19.81 10.92 -8.92
N ASN A 81 19.02 10.62 -9.95
CA ASN A 81 18.92 9.30 -10.58
C ASN A 81 18.78 8.12 -9.57
N PRO A 82 17.82 8.16 -8.63
CA PRO A 82 17.64 7.06 -7.71
C PRO A 82 17.09 5.83 -8.44
N LEU A 83 17.39 4.64 -7.92
CA LEU A 83 16.66 3.44 -8.28
C LEU A 83 15.26 3.51 -7.65
N LEU A 84 14.22 3.31 -8.47
CA LEU A 84 12.84 3.24 -8.02
C LEU A 84 12.48 1.78 -7.70
N VAL A 85 12.17 1.50 -6.43
CA VAL A 85 11.66 0.19 -6.00
C VAL A 85 10.15 0.28 -5.86
N VAL A 86 9.40 -0.31 -6.78
CA VAL A 86 7.94 -0.38 -6.69
C VAL A 86 7.50 -1.64 -5.97
N VAL A 87 6.64 -1.48 -4.97
CA VAL A 87 6.07 -2.58 -4.19
C VAL A 87 4.55 -2.54 -4.31
N SER A 88 4.03 -3.42 -5.16
CA SER A 88 2.62 -3.50 -5.53
C SER A 88 1.88 -4.53 -4.67
N TYR A 89 0.74 -4.14 -4.11
CA TYR A 89 -0.15 -5.01 -3.34
C TYR A 89 -1.37 -5.51 -4.12
N LEU A 90 -1.33 -5.39 -5.44
CA LEU A 90 -2.40 -5.86 -6.31
C LEU A 90 -2.53 -7.38 -6.27
N ASN A 91 -3.76 -7.84 -6.43
CA ASN A 91 -4.16 -9.24 -6.46
C ASN A 91 -3.96 -9.80 -7.87
N PRO A 92 -3.88 -11.13 -8.04
CA PRO A 92 -3.68 -11.74 -9.35
C PRO A 92 -4.83 -11.48 -10.35
N PHE A 93 -6.01 -11.07 -9.86
CA PHE A 93 -7.15 -10.69 -10.69
C PHE A 93 -7.00 -9.29 -11.33
N GLU A 94 -6.08 -8.47 -10.84
CA GLU A 94 -5.69 -7.15 -11.39
C GLU A 94 -4.50 -7.35 -12.38
N TYR A 95 -4.59 -8.37 -13.25
CA TYR A 95 -3.46 -8.81 -14.07
C TYR A 95 -3.01 -7.77 -15.11
N SER A 96 -3.96 -7.05 -15.73
CA SER A 96 -3.66 -5.97 -16.68
C SER A 96 -2.75 -4.92 -16.06
N ASP A 97 -3.06 -4.61 -14.81
CA ASP A 97 -2.50 -3.51 -14.05
C ASP A 97 -1.09 -3.89 -13.59
N LEU A 98 -0.96 -5.10 -13.03
CA LEU A 98 0.33 -5.72 -12.72
C LEU A 98 1.26 -5.84 -13.94
N LYS A 99 0.70 -6.06 -15.13
CA LYS A 99 1.50 -6.24 -16.35
C LYS A 99 2.18 -4.94 -16.77
N ILE A 100 1.52 -3.79 -16.59
CA ILE A 100 2.08 -2.47 -16.94
C ILE A 100 3.39 -2.22 -16.19
N GLU A 101 3.39 -2.44 -14.87
CA GLU A 101 4.56 -2.23 -14.02
C GLU A 101 5.67 -3.24 -14.33
N LYS A 102 5.30 -4.53 -14.47
CA LYS A 102 6.25 -5.60 -14.81
C LYS A 102 6.96 -5.34 -16.13
N ASP A 103 6.22 -4.94 -17.16
CA ASP A 103 6.79 -4.65 -18.48
C ASP A 103 7.70 -3.42 -18.42
N PHE A 104 7.28 -2.35 -17.73
CA PHE A 104 8.11 -1.15 -17.58
C PHE A 104 9.49 -1.47 -16.99
N PHE A 105 9.54 -2.20 -15.86
CA PHE A 105 10.81 -2.52 -15.20
C PHE A 105 11.61 -3.60 -15.93
N LYS A 106 10.96 -4.46 -16.71
CA LYS A 106 11.64 -5.38 -17.62
C LYS A 106 12.35 -4.65 -18.75
N ASP A 107 11.71 -3.64 -19.33
CA ASP A 107 12.25 -2.86 -20.44
C ASP A 107 13.18 -1.73 -19.98
N ASN A 108 13.11 -1.35 -18.70
CA ASN A 108 13.91 -0.27 -18.09
C ASN A 108 14.59 -0.71 -16.78
N PRO A 109 15.42 -1.77 -16.77
CA PRO A 109 16.04 -2.30 -15.55
C PRO A 109 16.97 -1.30 -14.85
N GLN A 110 17.50 -0.32 -15.59
CA GLN A 110 18.32 0.77 -15.03
C GLN A 110 17.52 1.75 -14.16
N ASN A 111 16.18 1.77 -14.29
CA ASN A 111 15.32 2.70 -13.55
C ASN A 111 14.89 2.13 -12.18
N GLY A 112 15.13 0.84 -11.91
CA GLY A 112 14.83 0.22 -10.61
C GLY A 112 14.24 -1.19 -10.72
N SER A 113 13.32 -1.53 -9.82
CA SER A 113 12.77 -2.88 -9.72
C SER A 113 11.31 -2.92 -9.26
N PHE A 114 10.64 -4.02 -9.60
CA PHE A 114 9.24 -4.28 -9.28
C PHE A 114 9.10 -5.52 -8.37
N TYR A 115 8.33 -5.36 -7.31
CA TYR A 115 7.93 -6.45 -6.40
C TYR A 115 6.42 -6.45 -6.25
N ASN A 116 5.80 -7.62 -6.36
CA ASN A 116 4.37 -7.79 -6.05
C ASN A 116 4.19 -8.73 -4.87
N ARG A 117 3.36 -8.32 -3.92
CA ARG A 117 2.93 -9.12 -2.79
C ARG A 117 1.44 -8.90 -2.56
N VAL A 118 0.64 -9.94 -2.74
CA VAL A 118 -0.79 -9.90 -2.45
C VAL A 118 -1.03 -9.61 -0.97
N ILE A 119 -1.93 -8.66 -0.69
CA ILE A 119 -2.47 -8.36 0.64
C ILE A 119 -3.97 -8.56 0.61
N VAL A 120 -4.48 -9.35 1.54
CA VAL A 120 -5.87 -9.78 1.62
C VAL A 120 -6.57 -9.16 2.83
N GLY A 121 -5.85 -8.97 3.94
CA GLY A 121 -6.43 -8.64 5.24
C GLY A 121 -7.18 -9.83 5.82
N THR A 122 -8.09 -9.55 6.77
CA THR A 122 -8.91 -10.59 7.41
C THR A 122 -10.33 -10.12 7.71
N PRO A 123 -11.37 -10.93 7.40
CA PRO A 123 -12.74 -10.59 7.74
C PRO A 123 -13.02 -10.70 9.24
N PHE A 124 -12.12 -11.31 10.02
CA PHE A 124 -12.32 -11.57 11.44
C PHE A 124 -11.72 -10.45 12.28
N PRO A 125 -12.53 -9.60 12.95
CA PRO A 125 -11.99 -8.62 13.88
C PRO A 125 -11.46 -9.28 15.15
N PRO A 126 -10.52 -8.65 15.86
CA PRO A 126 -10.14 -9.06 17.20
C PRO A 126 -11.34 -9.06 18.17
N PRO A 127 -11.46 -10.05 19.09
CA PRO A 127 -12.51 -10.05 20.09
C PRO A 127 -12.53 -8.77 20.90
N GLN A 128 -13.71 -8.18 21.02
CA GLN A 128 -13.93 -6.97 21.80
C GLN A 128 -14.26 -7.32 23.24
N ASN A 129 -13.85 -6.50 24.20
CA ASN A 129 -14.16 -6.64 25.64
C ASN A 129 -13.71 -7.94 26.35
N ASP A 130 -12.94 -8.82 25.70
CA ASP A 130 -12.33 -10.00 26.33
C ASP A 130 -10.81 -10.01 26.10
N THR A 131 -10.10 -9.24 26.92
CA THR A 131 -8.64 -9.11 26.85
C THR A 131 -7.93 -10.45 27.09
N LYS A 132 -8.52 -11.37 27.85
CA LYS A 132 -7.91 -12.67 28.11
C LYS A 132 -7.96 -13.53 26.85
N LEU A 133 -9.16 -13.71 26.28
CA LEU A 133 -9.33 -14.43 25.02
C LEU A 133 -8.49 -13.83 23.90
N LEU A 134 -8.46 -12.50 23.79
CA LEU A 134 -7.64 -11.81 22.81
C LEU A 134 -6.16 -12.16 22.97
N LYS A 135 -5.61 -12.07 24.20
CA LYS A 135 -4.20 -12.43 24.45
C LYS A 135 -3.90 -13.89 24.12
N ASP A 136 -4.81 -14.79 24.46
CA ASP A 136 -4.67 -16.23 24.19
C ASP A 136 -4.64 -16.48 22.68
N ILE A 137 -5.57 -15.89 21.91
CA ILE A 137 -5.58 -15.99 20.44
C ILE A 137 -4.30 -15.39 19.85
N VAL A 138 -3.90 -14.21 20.29
CA VAL A 138 -2.73 -13.52 19.73
C VAL A 138 -1.45 -14.33 19.95
N LYS A 139 -1.29 -14.96 21.12
CA LYS A 139 -0.07 -15.73 21.44
C LYS A 139 -0.04 -17.11 20.81
N GLU A 140 -1.19 -17.75 20.65
CA GLU A 140 -1.24 -19.16 20.26
C GLU A 140 -1.73 -19.39 18.82
N ARG A 141 -2.49 -18.44 18.25
CA ARG A 141 -3.31 -18.69 17.06
C ARG A 141 -3.30 -17.59 16.00
N VAL A 142 -2.76 -16.40 16.28
CA VAL A 142 -2.75 -15.34 15.25
C VAL A 142 -1.88 -15.78 14.10
N ASP A 143 -2.52 -15.98 12.96
CA ASP A 143 -1.84 -16.36 11.74
C ASP A 143 -1.59 -15.10 10.89
N LEU A 144 -0.38 -14.58 11.00
CA LEU A 144 0.08 -13.47 10.16
C LEU A 144 0.74 -13.95 8.85
N SER A 145 0.64 -15.25 8.53
CA SER A 145 1.36 -15.85 7.40
C SER A 145 0.74 -15.53 6.03
N VAL A 146 -0.52 -15.09 5.99
CA VAL A 146 -1.19 -14.67 4.75
C VAL A 146 -0.54 -13.39 4.23
N ASP A 147 -0.73 -12.27 4.95
CA ASP A 147 -0.22 -10.97 4.52
C ASP A 147 1.26 -10.77 4.85
N GLN A 148 1.81 -11.51 5.82
CA GLN A 148 3.21 -11.43 6.25
C GLN A 148 3.65 -9.99 6.55
N LEU A 149 2.77 -9.22 7.20
CA LEU A 149 3.04 -7.83 7.61
C LEU A 149 4.39 -7.64 8.32
N PRO A 150 4.83 -8.51 9.26
CA PRO A 150 6.17 -8.39 9.84
C PRO A 150 7.29 -8.45 8.77
N ASN A 151 7.18 -9.39 7.82
CA ASN A 151 8.18 -9.57 6.78
C ASN A 151 8.17 -8.40 5.79
N LEU A 152 6.99 -7.87 5.44
CA LEU A 152 6.88 -6.75 4.51
C LEU A 152 7.38 -5.45 5.12
N ALA A 153 7.00 -5.14 6.36
CA ALA A 153 7.54 -3.97 7.05
C ALA A 153 9.07 -4.06 7.14
N SER A 154 9.61 -5.23 7.50
CA SER A 154 11.05 -5.49 7.54
C SER A 154 11.70 -5.40 6.16
N PHE A 155 11.05 -5.88 5.11
CA PHE A 155 11.54 -5.78 3.74
C PHE A 155 11.66 -4.31 3.33
N LEU A 156 10.60 -3.52 3.50
CA LEU A 156 10.61 -2.08 3.18
C LEU A 156 11.71 -1.35 3.96
N HIS A 157 11.85 -1.64 5.25
CA HIS A 157 12.87 -1.02 6.09
C HIS A 157 14.30 -1.41 5.66
N THR A 158 14.47 -2.65 5.20
CA THR A 158 15.76 -3.11 4.64
C THR A 158 16.07 -2.45 3.31
N GLN A 159 15.10 -2.35 2.39
CA GLN A 159 15.25 -1.61 1.13
C GLN A 159 15.63 -0.15 1.40
N LEU A 160 14.98 0.49 2.39
CA LEU A 160 15.22 1.88 2.74
C LEU A 160 16.68 2.11 3.19
N LYS A 161 17.31 1.09 3.81
CA LYS A 161 18.69 1.11 4.29
C LYS A 161 19.74 0.66 3.27
N GLN A 162 19.36 0.24 2.06
CA GLN A 162 20.31 -0.21 1.03
C GLN A 162 21.34 0.85 0.68
N GLN A 163 22.50 0.44 0.17
CA GLN A 163 23.51 1.38 -0.35
C GLN A 163 23.04 2.01 -1.67
N GLY A 164 23.53 3.23 -1.94
CA GLY A 164 23.12 4.01 -3.12
C GLY A 164 21.78 4.74 -2.95
N PRO A 165 21.44 5.63 -3.89
CA PRO A 165 20.19 6.39 -3.87
C PRO A 165 19.01 5.49 -4.27
N VAL A 166 18.08 5.27 -3.34
CA VAL A 166 16.86 4.49 -3.58
C VAL A 166 15.64 5.26 -3.13
N VAL A 167 14.59 5.18 -3.94
CA VAL A 167 13.25 5.65 -3.59
C VAL A 167 12.30 4.47 -3.73
N ILE A 168 11.52 4.21 -2.69
CA ILE A 168 10.58 3.08 -2.64
C ILE A 168 9.17 3.65 -2.76
N TYR A 169 8.35 3.07 -3.64
CA TYR A 169 6.95 3.44 -3.81
C TYR A 169 6.06 2.21 -3.60
N SER A 170 5.31 2.23 -2.50
CA SER A 170 4.43 1.15 -2.06
C SER A 170 2.97 1.49 -2.35
N HIS A 171 2.24 0.62 -3.04
CA HIS A 171 0.88 0.96 -3.49
C HIS A 171 -0.04 -0.25 -3.67
N CYS A 172 -1.33 0.04 -3.74
CA CYS A 172 -2.40 -0.79 -4.28
C CYS A 172 -3.17 0.09 -5.28
N GLU A 173 -4.33 -0.37 -5.75
CA GLU A 173 -5.11 0.37 -6.75
C GLU A 173 -5.41 1.81 -6.31
N ALA A 174 -6.15 1.92 -5.21
CA ALA A 174 -6.61 3.18 -4.63
C ALA A 174 -5.58 3.88 -3.73
N GLY A 175 -4.58 3.14 -3.25
CA GLY A 175 -3.57 3.61 -2.31
C GLY A 175 -4.01 3.78 -0.87
N THR A 176 -5.16 3.22 -0.47
CA THR A 176 -5.73 3.33 0.89
C THR A 176 -5.80 1.97 1.60
N ASP A 177 -6.52 0.95 1.12
CA ASP A 177 -6.78 -0.27 1.93
C ASP A 177 -5.51 -1.11 2.20
N ARG A 178 -5.09 -1.89 1.19
CA ARG A 178 -3.91 -2.77 1.27
C ARG A 178 -2.62 -1.98 1.52
N THR A 179 -2.50 -0.80 0.91
CA THR A 179 -1.40 0.12 1.18
C THR A 179 -1.40 0.64 2.61
N GLY A 180 -2.57 0.95 3.16
CA GLY A 180 -2.75 1.42 4.53
C GLY A 180 -2.48 0.35 5.55
N GLU A 181 -2.84 -0.89 5.26
CA GLU A 181 -2.50 -2.04 6.10
C GLU A 181 -0.97 -2.23 6.18
N VAL A 182 -0.27 -2.22 5.04
CA VAL A 182 1.19 -2.42 5.04
C VAL A 182 1.95 -1.18 5.56
N SER A 183 1.55 0.03 5.17
CA SER A 183 2.17 1.25 5.69
C SER A 183 1.86 1.45 7.17
N GLY A 184 0.65 1.10 7.61
CA GLY A 184 0.27 1.02 9.02
C GLY A 184 1.18 0.08 9.79
N ALA A 185 1.41 -1.14 9.28
CA ALA A 185 2.35 -2.07 9.88
C ALA A 185 3.76 -1.48 10.01
N TYR A 186 4.21 -0.72 9.01
CA TYR A 186 5.47 0.01 9.07
C TYR A 186 5.48 1.09 10.16
N TYR A 187 4.44 1.92 10.22
CA TYR A 187 4.29 2.99 11.20
C TYR A 187 4.36 2.47 12.65
N LEU A 188 3.63 1.38 12.93
CA LEU A 188 3.62 0.74 14.24
C LEU A 188 5.00 0.17 14.61
N THR A 189 5.69 -0.44 13.64
CA THR A 189 6.93 -1.20 13.89
C THR A 189 8.16 -0.30 13.99
N TYR A 190 8.30 0.67 13.08
CA TYR A 190 9.54 1.43 12.91
C TYR A 190 9.43 2.89 13.30
N LEU A 191 8.22 3.46 13.28
CA LEU A 191 8.02 4.88 13.58
C LEU A 191 7.40 5.13 14.96
N ASN A 192 7.15 4.08 15.74
CA ASN A 192 6.56 4.15 17.07
C ASN A 192 5.24 4.94 17.09
N MET A 193 4.45 4.80 16.02
CA MET A 193 3.11 5.38 15.95
C MET A 193 2.09 4.45 16.60
N THR A 194 1.00 5.04 17.05
CA THR A 194 -0.19 4.32 17.50
C THR A 194 -1.02 3.83 16.32
N PHE A 195 -1.90 2.87 16.57
CA PHE A 195 -2.87 2.38 15.59
C PHE A 195 -3.81 3.48 15.11
N THR A 196 -4.26 4.35 16.03
CA THR A 196 -5.13 5.49 15.70
C THR A 196 -4.43 6.49 14.78
N GLU A 197 -3.16 6.81 15.04
CA GLU A 197 -2.39 7.70 14.15
C GLU A 197 -2.17 7.07 12.77
N ALA A 198 -1.87 5.77 12.70
CA ALA A 198 -1.71 5.05 11.45
C ALA A 198 -3.02 5.05 10.61
N LEU A 199 -4.17 4.82 11.25
CA LEU A 199 -5.47 4.90 10.59
C LEU A 199 -5.81 6.33 10.15
N ALA A 200 -5.48 7.32 10.97
CA ALA A 200 -5.74 8.72 10.61
C ALA A 200 -4.99 9.10 9.33
N ILE A 201 -3.72 8.69 9.19
CA ILE A 201 -2.97 8.89 7.93
C ILE A 201 -3.68 8.23 6.76
N ASP A 202 -4.12 6.98 6.92
CA ASP A 202 -4.79 6.26 5.84
C ASP A 202 -6.09 6.92 5.38
N ASN A 203 -6.94 7.25 6.35
CA ASN A 203 -8.24 7.87 6.11
C ASN A 203 -8.12 9.31 5.57
N HIS A 204 -6.91 9.88 5.50
CA HIS A 204 -6.67 11.17 4.82
C HIS A 204 -6.33 11.00 3.33
N VAL A 205 -6.00 9.78 2.87
CA VAL A 205 -5.69 9.52 1.46
C VAL A 205 -6.94 9.59 0.58
N GLN A 206 -8.08 9.15 1.09
CA GLN A 206 -9.39 9.23 0.44
C GLN A 206 -10.47 9.74 1.39
N SER A 207 -11.61 10.18 0.87
CA SER A 207 -12.76 10.62 1.67
C SER A 207 -13.57 9.46 2.26
N ARG A 208 -12.90 8.39 2.69
CA ARG A 208 -13.49 7.20 3.30
C ARG A 208 -12.49 6.53 4.23
N ASP A 209 -13.01 5.69 5.11
CA ASP A 209 -12.16 4.87 5.96
C ASP A 209 -11.54 3.70 5.17
N MET A 210 -10.41 3.20 5.69
CA MET A 210 -9.83 1.90 5.33
C MET A 210 -10.89 0.79 5.37
N GLU A 211 -10.90 -0.08 4.36
CA GLU A 211 -11.78 -1.24 4.32
C GLU A 211 -11.59 -2.12 5.57
N THR A 212 -12.72 -2.60 6.10
CA THR A 212 -12.76 -3.42 7.32
C THR A 212 -11.79 -4.59 7.30
N VAL A 213 -11.59 -5.28 6.16
CA VAL A 213 -10.70 -6.44 6.10
C VAL A 213 -9.23 -6.06 6.32
N SER A 214 -8.77 -4.98 5.68
CA SER A 214 -7.41 -4.46 5.86
C SER A 214 -7.23 -3.83 7.24
N ARG A 215 -8.26 -3.13 7.74
CA ARG A 215 -8.25 -2.57 9.10
C ARG A 215 -8.11 -3.66 10.15
N ASN A 216 -8.87 -4.75 10.03
CA ASN A 216 -8.77 -5.89 10.94
C ASN A 216 -7.39 -6.55 10.88
N GLY A 217 -6.81 -6.70 9.68
CA GLY A 217 -5.47 -7.25 9.49
C GLY A 217 -4.40 -6.41 10.22
N LEU A 218 -4.46 -5.09 10.04
CA LEU A 218 -3.60 -4.17 10.79
C LEU A 218 -3.86 -4.23 12.30
N GLN A 219 -5.11 -4.40 12.74
CA GLN A 219 -5.47 -4.45 14.16
C GLN A 219 -4.93 -5.71 14.83
N TRP A 220 -5.02 -6.87 14.18
CA TRP A 220 -4.37 -8.09 14.64
C TRP A 220 -2.85 -7.94 14.72
N TYR A 221 -2.26 -7.25 13.76
CA TYR A 221 -0.82 -6.97 13.79
C TYR A 221 -0.43 -6.04 14.94
N CYS A 222 -1.24 -5.03 15.25
CA CYS A 222 -1.06 -4.18 16.43
C CYS A 222 -1.02 -5.03 17.71
N PHE A 223 -1.99 -5.93 17.88
CA PHE A 223 -2.03 -6.79 19.05
C PHE A 223 -0.87 -7.79 19.10
N TYR A 224 -0.42 -8.30 17.95
CA TYR A 224 0.79 -9.12 17.87
C TYR A 224 2.01 -8.34 18.38
N LEU A 225 2.21 -7.11 17.92
CA LEU A 225 3.31 -6.26 18.40
C LEU A 225 3.22 -6.01 19.91
N LEU A 226 2.02 -5.73 20.42
CA LEU A 226 1.77 -5.48 21.84
C LEU A 226 2.01 -6.71 22.72
N PHE A 227 1.38 -7.85 22.40
CA PHE A 227 1.35 -9.01 23.30
C PHE A 227 2.44 -10.06 23.04
N VAL A 228 3.05 -10.07 21.84
CA VAL A 228 4.11 -11.03 21.48
C VAL A 228 5.47 -10.34 21.34
N LYS A 229 5.53 -9.14 20.75
CA LYS A 229 6.79 -8.41 20.56
C LYS A 229 7.13 -7.46 21.70
N GLY A 230 6.19 -7.18 22.60
CA GLY A 230 6.40 -6.37 23.79
C GLY A 230 6.45 -4.86 23.55
N TYR A 231 5.83 -4.38 22.47
CA TYR A 231 5.63 -2.94 22.24
C TYR A 231 4.60 -2.42 23.25
N ASP A 232 4.73 -1.21 23.77
CA ASP A 232 3.92 -0.71 24.90
C ASP A 232 3.07 0.54 24.60
N LYS A 233 3.23 1.15 23.42
CA LYS A 233 2.62 2.45 23.06
C LYS A 233 1.80 2.44 21.76
N LEU A 234 1.12 1.33 21.46
CA LEU A 234 0.45 1.17 20.16
C LEU A 234 -1.04 1.57 20.15
N GLU A 235 -1.67 1.77 21.32
CA GLU A 235 -3.11 2.09 21.43
C GLU A 235 -4.02 1.25 20.51
N CYS A 236 -3.80 -0.07 20.49
CA CYS A 236 -4.64 -0.97 19.68
C CYS A 236 -6.10 -0.89 20.13
N LEU A 237 -7.03 -0.65 19.21
CA LEU A 237 -8.47 -0.57 19.52
C LEU A 237 -9.00 -1.94 19.98
N VAL A 238 -9.82 -1.96 21.03
CA VAL A 238 -10.44 -3.16 21.65
C VAL A 238 -11.94 -2.99 21.76
#